data_AF-A0A843GLC2-F1
#
_entry.id   AF-A0A843GLC2-F1
#
_cell.length_a   1.000
_cell.length_b   1.000
_cell.length_c   1.000
_cell.angle_alpha   90.00
_cell.angle_beta   90.00
_cell.angle_gamma   90.00
#
_symmetry.space_group_name_H-M   'P 1'
#
loop_
_entity.id
_entity.type
_entity.pdbx_description
1 polymer ?
#
loop_
_entity_poly.entity_id
_entity_poly.type
_entity_poly.pdbx_seq_one_letter_code
_entity_poly.pdbx_strand_id
1 'polypeptide(L)'
;MNIKLGEYIVSTLGNKVYDELEIDPADYNKLPASEFYDEVISSCEVLRPDIIKQYKKDQLTSGSTSSETAEKKRIAKHNKVLDEYIENNFYLALKITYDIFTHTGKYNLGQDYHKIKYYEEAFLNFVKGKRAKDINKYLIDNEAGNLPRSSINCKKMRNFIIYLAQKYKGQYER
;
A
#
# COMPACT_ATOMS: atom_id res chain seq x y z
N MET A 1 7.74 -18.32 -10.65
CA MET A 1 6.64 -18.91 -9.86
C MET A 1 6.91 -18.57 -8.39
N ASN A 2 6.26 -17.53 -7.85
CA ASN A 2 6.49 -16.97 -6.51
C ASN A 2 5.60 -17.59 -5.41
N ILE A 3 4.99 -18.75 -5.71
CA ILE A 3 3.97 -19.41 -4.88
C ILE A 3 4.41 -19.59 -3.42
N LYS A 4 5.70 -19.89 -3.17
CA LYS A 4 6.22 -20.07 -1.80
C LYS A 4 6.12 -18.82 -0.91
N LEU A 5 6.23 -17.62 -1.48
CA LEU A 5 6.05 -16.38 -0.72
C LEU A 5 4.56 -16.15 -0.41
N GLY A 6 3.69 -16.36 -1.39
CA GLY A 6 2.24 -16.25 -1.21
C GLY A 6 1.73 -17.24 -0.16
N GLU A 7 2.18 -18.49 -0.22
CA GLU A 7 1.88 -19.52 0.78
C GLU A 7 2.36 -19.13 2.19
N TYR A 8 3.57 -18.57 2.31
CA TYR A 8 4.09 -18.08 3.59
C TYR A 8 3.24 -16.94 4.15
N ILE A 9 2.84 -15.98 3.30
CA ILE A 9 1.98 -14.86 3.71
C ILE A 9 0.63 -15.38 4.20
N VAL A 10 0.01 -16.30 3.45
CA VAL A 10 -1.26 -16.92 3.84
C VAL A 10 -1.12 -17.70 5.15
N SER A 11 -0.04 -18.46 5.32
CA SER A 11 0.22 -19.16 6.58
C SER A 11 0.45 -18.20 7.76
N THR A 12 1.04 -17.04 7.52
CA THR A 12 1.35 -16.06 8.57
C THR A 12 0.11 -15.30 9.02
N LEU A 13 -0.76 -14.93 8.08
CA LEU A 13 -1.96 -14.14 8.34
C LEU A 13 -3.18 -15.02 8.64
N GLY A 14 -3.19 -16.26 8.17
CA GLY A 14 -4.32 -17.20 8.31
C GLY A 14 -5.61 -16.61 7.76
N ASN A 15 -6.69 -16.67 8.56
CA ASN A 15 -7.99 -16.13 8.16
C ASN A 15 -8.00 -14.60 8.01
N LYS A 16 -6.99 -13.90 8.53
CA LYS A 16 -6.89 -12.44 8.43
C LYS A 16 -6.30 -11.97 7.09
N VAL A 17 -5.90 -12.89 6.20
CA VAL A 17 -5.43 -12.54 4.84
C VAL A 17 -6.39 -11.59 4.15
N TYR A 18 -7.69 -11.89 4.20
CA TYR A 18 -8.70 -11.11 3.50
C TYR A 18 -8.87 -9.71 4.11
N ASP A 19 -8.87 -9.61 5.44
CA ASP A 19 -9.06 -8.35 6.15
C ASP A 19 -7.80 -7.47 6.15
N GLU A 20 -6.63 -8.06 6.36
CA GLU A 20 -5.36 -7.32 6.50
C GLU A 20 -4.70 -7.02 5.16
N LEU A 21 -5.00 -7.80 4.12
CA LEU A 21 -4.57 -7.50 2.75
C LEU A 21 -5.69 -6.88 1.91
N GLU A 22 -6.84 -6.59 2.51
CA GLU A 22 -8.03 -6.01 1.85
C GLU A 22 -8.44 -6.77 0.57
N ILE A 23 -8.33 -8.11 0.61
CA ILE A 23 -8.66 -9.03 -0.49
C ILE A 23 -10.11 -9.52 -0.28
N ASP A 24 -11.00 -9.23 -1.23
CA ASP A 24 -12.39 -9.72 -1.15
C ASP A 24 -12.44 -11.22 -1.49
N PRO A 25 -12.83 -12.11 -0.57
CA PRO A 25 -12.90 -13.55 -0.84
C PRO A 25 -13.83 -13.91 -2.01
N ALA A 26 -14.82 -13.07 -2.35
CA ALA A 26 -15.71 -13.30 -3.49
C ALA A 26 -14.97 -13.25 -4.84
N ASP A 27 -13.94 -12.43 -4.95
CA ASP A 27 -13.16 -12.24 -6.18
C ASP A 27 -12.24 -13.43 -6.48
N TYR A 28 -11.90 -14.25 -5.47
CA TYR A 28 -10.88 -15.30 -5.58
C TYR A 28 -11.40 -16.73 -5.42
N ASN A 29 -12.69 -16.92 -5.05
CA ASN A 29 -13.32 -18.24 -4.96
C ASN A 29 -13.32 -19.04 -6.28
N LYS A 30 -12.96 -18.43 -7.41
CA LYS A 30 -12.95 -19.04 -8.76
C LYS A 30 -11.60 -18.94 -9.48
N LEU A 31 -10.59 -18.31 -8.89
CA LEU A 31 -9.29 -18.10 -9.54
C LEU A 31 -8.35 -19.28 -9.31
N PRO A 32 -7.42 -19.55 -10.25
CA PRO A 32 -6.33 -20.49 -10.02
C PRO A 32 -5.49 -20.05 -8.81
N ALA A 33 -5.03 -21.00 -7.98
CA ALA A 33 -4.27 -20.71 -6.77
C ALA A 33 -3.04 -19.82 -7.00
N SER A 34 -2.39 -19.92 -8.17
CA SER A 34 -1.26 -19.06 -8.53
C SER A 34 -1.62 -17.58 -8.63
N GLU A 35 -2.78 -17.25 -9.21
CA GLU A 35 -3.23 -15.86 -9.37
C GLU A 35 -3.66 -15.27 -8.02
N PHE A 36 -4.30 -16.08 -7.18
CA PHE A 36 -4.57 -15.71 -5.79
C PHE A 36 -3.29 -15.40 -5.02
N TYR A 37 -2.24 -16.21 -5.15
CA TYR A 37 -0.97 -15.97 -4.46
C TYR A 37 -0.24 -14.74 -4.99
N ASP A 38 -0.28 -14.47 -6.29
CA ASP A 38 0.33 -13.26 -6.85
C ASP A 38 -0.36 -11.99 -6.33
N GLU A 39 -1.69 -12.02 -6.18
CA GLU A 39 -2.44 -10.92 -5.56
C GLU A 39 -2.14 -10.79 -4.06
N VAL A 40 -2.10 -11.90 -3.32
CA VAL A 40 -1.70 -11.91 -1.91
C VAL A 40 -0.31 -11.30 -1.73
N ILE A 41 0.63 -11.63 -2.62
CA ILE A 41 1.97 -11.04 -2.61
C ILE A 41 1.89 -9.54 -2.91
N SER A 42 1.16 -9.14 -3.96
CA SER A 42 1.03 -7.73 -4.35
C SER A 42 0.43 -6.88 -3.24
N SER A 43 -0.66 -7.33 -2.62
CA SER A 43 -1.31 -6.66 -1.50
C SER A 43 -0.45 -6.66 -0.25
N CYS A 44 0.27 -7.74 0.03
CA CYS A 44 1.20 -7.83 1.17
C CYS A 44 2.41 -6.90 1.00
N GLU A 45 2.93 -6.72 -0.22
CA GLU A 45 4.01 -5.77 -0.51
C GLU A 45 3.64 -4.33 -0.13
N VAL A 46 2.35 -4.00 -0.19
CA VAL A 46 1.83 -2.65 0.11
C VAL A 46 1.38 -2.52 1.57
N LEU A 47 0.63 -3.50 2.08
CA LEU A 47 -0.10 -3.41 3.34
C LEU A 47 0.65 -4.03 4.52
N ARG A 48 1.42 -5.10 4.29
CA ARG A 48 2.19 -5.84 5.31
C ARG A 48 3.62 -6.15 4.84
N PRO A 49 4.42 -5.16 4.41
CA PRO A 49 5.77 -5.39 3.91
C PRO A 49 6.71 -5.99 4.98
N ASP A 50 6.34 -5.89 6.27
CA ASP A 50 7.03 -6.51 7.38
C ASP A 50 7.05 -8.04 7.29
N ILE A 51 5.98 -8.67 6.81
CA ILE A 51 5.89 -10.13 6.64
C ILE A 51 6.87 -10.61 5.56
N ILE A 52 7.00 -9.85 4.47
CA ILE A 52 7.95 -10.16 3.38
C ILE A 52 9.39 -9.99 3.85
N LYS A 53 9.66 -8.96 4.67
CA LYS A 53 10.98 -8.77 5.30
C LYS A 53 11.32 -9.95 6.22
N GLN A 54 10.35 -10.44 7.00
CA GLN A 54 10.54 -11.60 7.87
C GLN A 54 10.79 -12.88 7.06
N TYR A 55 10.01 -13.13 6.00
CA TYR A 55 10.24 -14.27 5.10
C TYR A 55 11.67 -14.29 4.54
N LYS A 56 12.16 -13.14 4.06
CA LYS A 56 13.53 -13.01 3.55
C LYS A 56 14.58 -13.27 4.63
N LYS A 57 14.33 -12.79 5.86
CA LYS A 57 15.22 -13.03 7.00
C LYS A 57 15.27 -14.52 7.35
N ASP A 58 14.13 -15.19 7.36
CA ASP A 58 14.00 -16.62 7.66
C ASP A 58 14.75 -17.46 6.60
N GLN A 59 14.60 -17.12 5.31
CA GLN A 59 15.35 -17.73 4.21
C GLN A 59 16.88 -17.53 4.34
N LEU A 60 17.32 -16.37 4.83
CA LEU A 60 18.73 -16.05 5.05
C LEU A 60 19.32 -16.83 6.24
N THR A 61 18.56 -17.03 7.32
CA THR A 61 19.01 -17.85 8.47
C THR A 61 19.13 -19.34 8.14
N SER A 62 18.45 -19.83 7.10
CA SER A 62 18.59 -21.20 6.61
C SER A 62 19.76 -21.43 5.63
N GLY A 63 20.44 -20.36 5.18
CA GLY A 63 21.60 -20.41 4.28
C GLY A 63 22.85 -19.84 4.96
N SER A 64 23.78 -20.71 5.30
CA SER A 64 24.98 -20.48 6.13
C SER A 64 25.86 -19.26 5.79
N THR A 65 26.33 -18.60 6.86
CA THR A 65 27.69 -18.04 7.08
C THR A 65 28.47 -17.50 5.87
N SER A 66 28.49 -16.17 5.66
CA SER A 66 29.71 -15.42 5.25
C SER A 66 29.48 -13.90 5.07
N SER A 67 30.34 -13.11 5.73
CA SER A 67 30.63 -11.67 5.52
C SER A 67 29.50 -10.65 5.75
N GLU A 68 29.26 -10.34 7.03
CA GLU A 68 28.33 -9.30 7.53
C GLU A 68 28.50 -7.90 6.90
N THR A 69 29.64 -7.59 6.28
CA THR A 69 29.96 -6.23 5.80
C THR A 69 29.48 -5.97 4.37
N ALA A 70 29.51 -6.98 3.49
CA ALA A 70 28.98 -6.88 2.13
C ALA A 70 27.45 -7.00 2.12
N GLU A 71 26.92 -7.87 2.99
CA GLU A 71 25.50 -8.10 3.23
C GLU A 71 24.79 -6.81 3.67
N LYS A 72 25.33 -6.09 4.66
CA LYS A 72 24.78 -4.83 5.17
C LYS A 72 24.70 -3.74 4.10
N LYS A 73 25.71 -3.63 3.22
CA LYS A 73 25.68 -2.68 2.09
C LYS A 73 24.65 -3.06 1.02
N ARG A 74 24.48 -4.36 0.75
CA ARG A 74 23.46 -4.87 -0.19
C ARG A 74 22.04 -4.63 0.32
N ILE A 75 21.81 -4.90 1.61
CA ILE A 75 20.53 -4.66 2.28
C ILE A 75 20.21 -3.17 2.32
N ALA A 76 21.17 -2.31 2.67
CA ALA A 76 20.95 -0.86 2.67
C ALA A 76 20.62 -0.32 1.27
N LYS A 77 21.32 -0.79 0.22
CA LYS A 77 21.03 -0.41 -1.17
C LYS A 77 19.65 -0.93 -1.62
N HIS A 78 19.29 -2.15 -1.24
CA HIS A 78 17.99 -2.74 -1.56
C HIS A 78 16.84 -2.03 -0.84
N ASN A 79 17.01 -1.71 0.45
CA ASN A 79 16.05 -0.94 1.22
C ASN A 79 15.86 0.45 0.64
N LYS A 80 16.93 1.12 0.21
CA LYS A 80 16.84 2.42 -0.48
C LYS A 80 16.00 2.33 -1.77
N VAL A 81 16.22 1.30 -2.59
CA VAL A 81 15.43 1.09 -3.82
C VAL A 81 13.97 0.77 -3.50
N LEU A 82 13.71 0.01 -2.44
CA LEU A 82 12.36 -0.31 -1.99
C LEU A 82 11.64 0.93 -1.44
N ASP A 83 12.34 1.75 -0.65
CA ASP A 83 11.82 3.02 -0.14
C ASP A 83 11.53 3.99 -1.30
N GLU A 84 12.43 4.08 -2.29
CA GLU A 84 12.21 4.86 -3.52
C GLU A 84 11.01 4.34 -4.33
N TYR A 85 10.83 3.01 -4.43
CA TYR A 85 9.68 2.41 -5.10
C TYR A 85 8.37 2.70 -4.35
N ILE A 86 8.35 2.56 -3.04
CA ILE A 86 7.18 2.87 -2.19
C ILE A 86 6.87 4.37 -2.23
N GLU A 87 7.88 5.23 -2.18
CA GLU A 87 7.72 6.69 -2.32
C GLU A 87 7.15 7.07 -3.69
N ASN A 88 7.66 6.48 -4.77
CA ASN A 88 7.17 6.74 -6.12
C ASN A 88 5.73 6.26 -6.33
N ASN A 89 5.38 5.09 -5.77
CA ASN A 89 4.01 4.58 -5.83
C ASN A 89 3.04 5.44 -5.00
N PHE A 90 3.45 5.88 -3.81
CA PHE A 90 2.63 6.78 -3.00
C PHE A 90 2.49 8.17 -3.63
N TYR A 91 3.54 8.69 -4.27
CA TYR A 91 3.48 9.96 -5.00
C TYR A 91 2.45 9.91 -6.13
N LEU A 92 2.50 8.86 -6.95
CA LEU A 92 1.52 8.67 -8.02
C LEU A 92 0.10 8.52 -7.43
N ALA A 93 -0.04 7.75 -6.35
CA ALA A 93 -1.33 7.57 -5.69
C ALA A 93 -1.92 8.89 -5.16
N LEU A 94 -1.07 9.72 -4.55
CA LEU A 94 -1.44 11.03 -4.06
C LEU A 94 -1.87 11.95 -5.21
N LYS A 95 -1.17 11.91 -6.34
CA LYS A 95 -1.49 12.71 -7.54
C LYS A 95 -2.84 12.31 -8.14
N ILE A 96 -3.08 11.01 -8.31
CA ILE A 96 -4.37 10.47 -8.79
C ILE A 96 -5.48 10.91 -7.84
N THR A 97 -5.28 10.72 -6.54
CA THR A 97 -6.25 11.08 -5.51
C THR A 97 -6.57 12.58 -5.53
N TYR A 98 -5.56 13.43 -5.63
CA TYR A 98 -5.75 14.87 -5.76
C TYR A 98 -6.52 15.27 -7.02
N ASP A 99 -6.25 14.62 -8.15
CA ASP A 99 -6.99 14.88 -9.39
C ASP A 99 -8.46 14.44 -9.28
N ILE A 100 -8.74 13.29 -8.65
CA ILE A 100 -10.10 12.82 -8.37
C ILE A 100 -10.86 13.83 -7.50
N PHE A 101 -10.25 14.31 -6.42
CA PHE A 101 -10.89 15.28 -5.52
C PHE A 101 -11.12 16.64 -6.19
N THR A 102 -10.20 17.10 -7.04
CA THR A 102 -10.34 18.41 -7.71
C THR A 102 -11.20 18.36 -8.97
N HIS A 103 -11.23 17.22 -9.67
CA HIS A 103 -11.92 17.03 -10.94
C HIS A 103 -12.89 15.84 -10.90
N THR A 104 -13.69 15.74 -9.84
CA THR A 104 -14.65 14.63 -9.64
C THR A 104 -15.51 14.30 -10.87
N GLY A 105 -15.88 15.29 -11.68
CA GLY A 105 -16.66 15.10 -12.91
C GLY A 105 -15.93 14.41 -14.08
N LYS A 106 -14.61 14.25 -14.01
CA LYS A 106 -13.81 13.50 -15.01
C LYS A 106 -13.83 11.99 -14.78
N TYR A 107 -14.24 11.55 -13.59
CA TYR A 107 -14.15 10.16 -13.17
C TYR A 107 -15.54 9.54 -13.06
N ASN A 108 -15.66 8.27 -13.45
CA ASN A 108 -16.86 7.49 -13.19
C ASN A 108 -16.83 6.94 -11.76
N LEU A 109 -17.23 7.78 -10.80
CA LEU A 109 -17.05 7.53 -9.36
C LEU A 109 -18.07 6.59 -8.72
N GLY A 110 -19.21 6.32 -9.37
CA GLY A 110 -20.25 5.42 -8.88
C GLY A 110 -20.56 5.57 -7.38
N GLN A 111 -20.46 4.47 -6.64
CA GLN A 111 -20.73 4.42 -5.20
C GLN A 111 -19.65 5.10 -4.33
N ASP A 112 -18.47 5.39 -4.88
CA ASP A 112 -17.39 6.05 -4.13
C ASP A 112 -17.59 7.55 -4.01
N TYR A 113 -18.51 8.15 -4.78
CA TYR A 113 -18.76 9.59 -4.77
C TYR A 113 -19.01 10.12 -3.35
N HIS A 114 -19.80 9.41 -2.54
CA HIS A 114 -20.09 9.81 -1.16
C HIS A 114 -18.87 9.71 -0.25
N LYS A 115 -18.02 8.69 -0.43
CA LYS A 115 -16.77 8.55 0.32
C LYS A 115 -15.81 9.67 -0.06
N ILE A 116 -15.67 9.97 -1.35
CA ILE A 116 -14.89 11.10 -1.84
C ILE A 116 -15.39 12.39 -1.18
N LYS A 117 -16.68 12.69 -1.21
CA LYS A 117 -17.20 13.90 -0.53
C LYS A 117 -16.95 13.92 0.98
N TYR A 118 -16.93 12.78 1.65
CA TYR A 118 -16.58 12.68 3.06
C TYR A 118 -15.10 13.00 3.34
N TYR A 119 -14.18 12.55 2.50
CA TYR A 119 -12.74 12.74 2.68
C TYR A 119 -12.18 14.03 2.06
N GLU A 120 -12.89 14.64 1.11
CA GLU A 120 -12.42 15.73 0.24
C GLU A 120 -11.83 16.92 1.00
N GLU A 121 -12.61 17.52 1.90
CA GLU A 121 -12.17 18.72 2.61
C GLU A 121 -10.95 18.44 3.50
N ALA A 122 -11.00 17.36 4.26
CA ALA A 122 -9.92 16.96 5.15
C ALA A 122 -8.63 16.65 4.37
N PHE A 123 -8.75 15.94 3.25
CA PHE A 123 -7.63 15.64 2.36
C PHE A 123 -7.04 16.93 1.77
N LEU A 124 -7.85 17.76 1.12
CA LEU A 124 -7.38 18.97 0.44
C LEU A 124 -6.72 19.95 1.41
N ASN A 125 -7.30 20.14 2.60
CA ASN A 125 -6.69 20.95 3.65
C ASN A 125 -5.38 20.35 4.18
N PHE A 126 -5.33 19.02 4.31
CA PHE A 126 -4.13 18.34 4.76
C PHE A 126 -3.00 18.42 3.73
N VAL A 127 -3.25 18.26 2.43
CA VAL A 127 -2.19 18.27 1.42
C VAL A 127 -1.76 19.67 0.99
N LYS A 128 -2.58 20.70 1.26
CA LYS A 128 -2.31 22.09 0.89
C LYS A 128 -0.92 22.56 1.35
N GLY A 129 -0.09 22.95 0.38
CA GLY A 129 1.25 23.48 0.61
C GLY A 129 2.28 22.46 1.13
N LYS A 130 1.95 21.16 1.16
CA LYS A 130 2.86 20.11 1.62
C LYS A 130 3.44 19.32 0.44
N ARG A 131 4.68 18.83 0.59
CA ARG A 131 5.28 17.91 -0.39
C ARG A 131 4.78 16.50 -0.14
N ALA A 132 4.66 15.69 -1.19
CA ALA A 132 4.19 14.32 -1.10
C ALA A 132 4.96 13.45 -0.09
N LYS A 133 6.28 13.60 -0.01
CA LYS A 133 7.11 12.91 0.98
C LYS A 133 6.75 13.27 2.43
N ASP A 134 6.45 14.55 2.68
CA ASP A 134 6.10 15.03 4.01
C ASP A 134 4.70 14.54 4.39
N ILE A 135 3.80 14.45 3.41
CA ILE A 135 2.46 13.85 3.54
C ILE A 135 2.55 12.37 3.89
N ASN A 136 3.30 11.58 3.12
CA ASN A 136 3.45 10.14 3.36
C ASN A 136 4.06 9.88 4.74
N LYS A 137 5.15 10.60 5.05
CA LYS A 137 5.82 10.51 6.35
C LYS A 137 4.86 10.84 7.48
N TYR A 138 4.08 11.91 7.37
CA TYR A 138 3.12 12.28 8.41
C TYR A 138 2.07 11.19 8.63
N LEU A 139 1.52 10.63 7.55
CA LEU A 139 0.49 9.58 7.63
C LEU A 139 1.02 8.30 8.28
N ILE A 140 2.28 7.95 8.05
CA ILE A 140 2.96 6.80 8.66
C ILE A 140 3.28 7.09 10.13
N ASP A 141 3.96 8.21 10.41
CA ASP A 141 4.39 8.56 11.76
C ASP A 141 3.21 8.76 12.72
N ASN A 142 2.03 9.10 12.20
CA ASN A 142 0.81 9.35 12.97
C ASN A 142 -0.32 8.35 12.66
N GLU A 143 -0.01 7.12 12.25
CA GLU A 143 -0.99 6.12 11.81
C GLU A 143 -2.17 5.92 12.79
N ALA A 144 -1.88 5.89 14.09
CA ALA A 144 -2.89 5.74 15.15
C ALA A 144 -3.68 7.04 15.45
N GLY A 145 -3.21 8.19 14.96
CA GLY A 145 -3.79 9.50 15.18
C GLY A 145 -4.72 9.96 14.06
N ASN A 146 -5.19 11.21 14.17
CA ASN A 146 -6.04 11.86 13.16
C ASN A 146 -5.26 12.91 12.38
N LEU A 147 -5.75 13.20 11.17
CA LEU A 147 -5.30 14.34 10.39
C LEU A 147 -5.48 15.65 11.18
N PRO A 148 -4.59 16.64 10.99
CA PRO A 148 -4.73 17.94 11.64
C PRO A 148 -6.11 18.54 11.40
N ARG A 149 -6.79 18.93 12.48
CA ARG A 149 -8.12 19.59 12.45
C ARG A 149 -9.22 18.75 11.79
N SER A 150 -9.10 17.43 11.81
CA SER A 150 -10.10 16.51 11.30
C SER A 150 -10.26 15.32 12.26
N SER A 151 -11.42 14.66 12.20
CA SER A 151 -11.67 13.38 12.87
C SER A 151 -11.21 12.18 12.03
N ILE A 152 -10.68 12.42 10.83
CA ILE A 152 -10.24 11.36 9.93
C ILE A 152 -8.88 10.83 10.40
N ASN A 153 -8.85 9.53 10.71
CA ASN A 153 -7.64 8.82 11.07
C ASN A 153 -6.62 8.77 9.92
N CYS A 154 -5.34 8.92 10.24
CA CYS A 154 -4.23 8.95 9.28
C CYS A 154 -4.10 7.64 8.49
N LYS A 155 -4.21 6.48 9.16
CA LYS A 155 -4.23 5.17 8.48
C LYS A 155 -5.36 5.09 7.46
N LYS A 156 -6.57 5.47 7.87
CA LYS A 156 -7.75 5.47 6.99
C LYS A 156 -7.57 6.38 5.79
N MET A 157 -7.01 7.59 5.98
CA MET A 157 -6.70 8.48 4.86
C MET A 157 -5.66 7.87 3.93
N ARG A 158 -4.58 7.30 4.47
CA ARG A 158 -3.52 6.67 3.67
C ARG A 158 -4.06 5.52 2.83
N ASN A 159 -4.86 4.63 3.42
CA ASN A 159 -5.48 3.52 2.71
C ASN A 159 -6.45 4.04 1.64
N PHE A 160 -7.23 5.09 1.94
CA PHE A 160 -8.14 5.68 0.94
C PHE A 160 -7.41 6.28 -0.27
N ILE A 161 -6.26 6.92 -0.06
CA ILE A 161 -5.39 7.42 -1.16
C ILE A 161 -4.92 6.26 -2.05
N ILE A 162 -4.47 5.16 -1.44
CA ILE A 162 -3.98 3.98 -2.17
C ILE A 162 -5.13 3.30 -2.93
N TYR A 163 -6.28 3.13 -2.28
CA TYR A 163 -7.50 2.60 -2.89
C TYR A 163 -7.93 3.37 -4.14
N LEU A 164 -8.04 4.70 -4.02
CA LEU A 164 -8.44 5.55 -5.14
C LEU A 164 -7.44 5.45 -6.30
N ALA A 165 -6.14 5.41 -5.98
CA ALA A 165 -5.11 5.23 -6.99
C ALA A 165 -5.27 3.91 -7.73
N GLN A 166 -5.41 2.78 -7.02
CA GLN A 166 -5.56 1.46 -7.65
C GLN A 166 -6.82 1.39 -8.52
N LYS A 167 -7.96 1.85 -7.99
CA LYS A 167 -9.25 1.74 -8.68
C LYS A 167 -9.36 2.65 -9.91
N TYR A 168 -8.78 3.85 -9.86
CA TYR A 168 -8.98 4.88 -10.88
C TYR A 168 -7.74 5.16 -11.74
N LYS A 169 -6.61 4.45 -11.53
CA LYS A 169 -5.38 4.59 -12.34
C LYS A 169 -5.67 4.51 -13.84
N GLY A 170 -6.44 3.51 -14.26
CA GLY A 170 -6.77 3.32 -15.68
C GLY A 170 -7.67 4.41 -16.29
N GLN A 171 -8.36 5.21 -15.46
CA GLN A 171 -9.08 6.41 -15.91
C GLN A 171 -8.16 7.65 -15.94
N TYR A 172 -7.20 7.73 -15.01
CA TYR A 172 -6.23 8.81 -14.94
C TYR A 172 -5.17 8.77 -16.05
N GLU A 173 -4.82 7.58 -16.54
CA GLU A 173 -3.81 7.38 -17.60
C GLU A 173 -4.37 7.52 -19.03
N ARG A 174 -5.68 7.79 -19.19
CA ARG A 174 -6.36 7.99 -20.48
C ARG A 174 -6.39 9.46 -20.87
#